data_AF-A0A329NTV4-F1
#
_entry.id   AF-A0A329NTV4-F1
#
_cell.length_a   1.000
_cell.length_b   1.000
_cell.length_c   1.000
_cell.angle_alpha   90.00
_cell.angle_beta   90.00
_cell.angle_gamma   90.00
#
_symmetry.space_group_name_H-M   'P 1'
#
loop_
_entity.id
_entity.type
_entity.pdbx_description
1 polymer ?
#
loop_
_entity_poly.entity_id
_entity_poly.type
_entity_poly.pdbx_seq_one_letter_code
_entity_poly.pdbx_strand_id
1 'polypeptide(L)' 'MSEAAAKSAPKAGNANPPLAPFNWQDPLLLESQLTEEERLVRDSARAFA' A
#
# COMPACT_ATOMS: atom_id res chain seq x y z
N MET A 1 -1.71 14.35 52.76
CA MET A 1 -2.03 13.01 52.23
C MET A 1 -3.13 13.17 51.21
N SER A 2 -2.94 12.54 50.04
CA SER A 2 -3.86 12.27 48.93
C SER A 2 -4.68 13.42 48.34
N GLU A 3 -4.42 13.74 47.07
CA GLU A 3 -5.23 13.26 45.93
C GLU A 3 -5.09 14.24 44.75
N ALA A 4 -4.62 13.76 43.59
CA ALA A 4 -5.18 14.07 42.27
C ALA A 4 -4.19 13.73 41.14
N ALA A 5 -4.75 13.03 40.15
CA ALA A 5 -4.28 12.94 38.77
C ALA A 5 -2.98 12.17 38.52
N ALA A 6 -3.08 10.84 38.65
CA ALA A 6 -2.33 9.96 37.76
C ALA A 6 -2.66 10.35 36.31
N LYS A 7 -1.74 11.06 35.67
CA LYS A 7 -1.81 11.46 34.27
C LYS A 7 -1.76 10.16 33.45
N SER A 8 -2.92 9.71 33.00
CA SER A 8 -3.08 8.51 32.20
C SER A 8 -2.19 8.59 30.95
N ALA A 9 -1.17 7.73 30.90
CA ALA A 9 -0.31 7.56 29.73
C ALA A 9 -1.17 7.17 28.51
N PRO A 10 -0.85 7.65 27.29
CA PRO A 10 -1.57 7.21 26.11
C PRO A 10 -1.27 5.72 25.94
N LYS A 11 -2.32 4.90 26.05
CA LYS A 11 -2.27 3.49 25.69
C LYS A 11 -1.69 3.43 24.28
N ALA A 12 -0.53 2.81 24.13
CA ALA A 12 0.05 2.52 22.83
C ALA A 12 -0.94 1.60 22.10
N GLY A 13 -1.87 2.23 21.39
CA GLY A 13 -2.89 1.58 20.61
C GLY A 13 -2.16 0.84 19.50
N ASN A 14 -2.22 -0.47 19.58
CA ASN A 14 -1.87 -1.48 18.60
C ASN A 14 -1.62 -0.84 17.23
N ALA A 15 -0.36 -0.49 16.95
CA ALA A 15 0.00 0.21 15.73
C ALA A 15 -0.05 -0.80 14.58
N ASN A 16 -1.23 -0.97 13.99
CA ASN A 16 -1.32 -1.66 12.71
C ASN A 16 -0.51 -0.86 11.69
N PRO A 17 0.41 -1.50 10.96
CA PRO A 17 1.12 -0.83 9.88
C PRO A 17 0.09 -0.30 8.87
N PRO A 18 0.36 0.86 8.25
CA PRO A 18 -0.51 1.38 7.20
C PRO A 18 -0.60 0.35 6.07
N LEU A 19 -1.81 0.13 5.57
CA LEU A 19 -2.05 -0.76 4.43
C LEU A 19 -1.31 -0.24 3.20
N ALA A 20 -0.79 -1.15 2.37
CA ALA A 20 -0.18 -0.81 1.10
C ALA A 20 -1.24 -0.22 0.14
N PRO A 21 -0.86 0.73 -0.74
CA PRO A 21 -1.78 1.30 -1.72
C PRO A 21 -2.28 0.22 -2.68
N PHE A 22 -3.59 0.26 -2.99
CA PHE A 22 -4.24 -0.70 -3.88
C PHE A 22 -4.65 -0.03 -5.20
N ASN A 23 -4.18 -0.58 -6.32
CA ASN A 23 -4.48 -0.07 -7.67
C ASN A 23 -5.63 -0.87 -8.29
N TRP A 24 -6.79 -0.25 -8.51
CA TRP A 24 -7.93 -0.91 -9.15
C TRP A 24 -7.75 -1.15 -10.66
N GLN A 25 -6.85 -0.41 -11.31
CA GLN A 25 -6.51 -0.63 -12.73
C GLN A 25 -5.51 -1.78 -12.91
N ASP A 26 -4.77 -2.13 -11.85
CA ASP A 26 -3.86 -3.26 -11.80
C ASP A 26 -3.90 -3.95 -10.42
N PRO A 27 -4.96 -4.73 -10.13
CA PRO A 27 -5.18 -5.34 -8.81
C PRO A 27 -4.08 -6.31 -8.37
N LEU A 28 -3.34 -6.86 -9.34
CA LEU A 28 -2.30 -7.86 -9.12
C LEU A 28 -0.89 -7.27 -9.27
N LEU A 29 -0.77 -5.96 -9.49
CA LEU A 29 0.50 -5.29 -9.74
C LEU A 29 1.30 -5.99 -10.86
N LEU A 30 0.61 -6.45 -11.90
CA LEU A 30 1.20 -7.19 -13.02
C LEU A 30 2.31 -6.38 -13.68
N GLU A 31 2.14 -5.06 -13.76
CA GLU A 31 3.12 -4.11 -14.29
C GLU A 31 4.51 -4.26 -13.64
N SER A 32 4.55 -4.55 -12.34
CA SER A 32 5.78 -4.70 -11.56
C SER A 32 6.46 -6.06 -11.77
N GLN A 33 5.73 -7.04 -12.30
CA GLN A 33 6.22 -8.40 -12.55
C GLN A 33 6.74 -8.56 -13.99
N LEU A 34 6.33 -7.67 -14.90
CA LEU A 34 6.79 -7.69 -16.28
C LEU A 34 8.22 -7.17 -16.39
N THR A 35 8.99 -7.85 -17.23
CA THR A 35 10.27 -7.36 -17.74
C THR A 35 10.05 -6.22 -18.74
N GLU A 36 11.13 -5.52 -19.10
CA GLU A 36 11.04 -4.42 -20.06
C GLU A 36 10.57 -4.87 -21.44
N GLU A 37 11.04 -6.03 -21.89
CA GLU A 37 10.63 -6.61 -23.17
C GLU A 37 9.13 -6.92 -23.20
N GLU A 38 8.59 -7.50 -22.13
CA GLU A 38 7.16 -7.82 -22.03
C GLU A 38 6.29 -6.55 -22.01
N ARG A 39 6.77 -5.48 -21.36
CA ARG A 39 6.10 -4.17 -21.40
C ARG A 39 6.04 -3.62 -22.82
N LEU A 40 7.16 -3.68 -23.56
CA LEU A 40 7.22 -3.22 -24.95
C LEU A 40 6.25 -4.00 -25.85
N VAL A 41 6.20 -5.33 -25.72
CA VAL A 41 5.27 -6.16 -26.49
C VAL A 41 3.82 -5.80 -26.17
N ARG A 42 3.45 -5.67 -24.89
CA ARG A 42 2.09 -5.24 -24.50
C ARG A 42 1.74 -3.87 -25.07
N ASP A 43 2.64 -2.91 -24.97
CA ASP A 43 2.38 -1.54 -25.43
C ASP A 43 2.20 -1.51 -26.96
N SER A 44 2.98 -2.32 -27.69
CA SER A 44 2.77 -2.49 -29.13
C SER A 44 1.41 -3.12 -29.47
N ALA A 45 0.98 -4.12 -28.71
CA ALA A 45 -0.33 -4.75 -28.88
C ALA A 45 -1.48 -3.78 -28.56
N ARG A 46 -1.33 -2.95 -27.52
CA ARG A 46 -2.30 -1.90 -27.17
C ARG A 46 -2.37 -0.79 -28.22
N ALA A 47 -1.26 -0.43 -28.86
CA ALA A 47 -1.23 0.59 -29.90
C ALA A 47 -1.89 0.13 -31.21
N PHE A 48 -2.01 -1.19 -31.42
CA PHE A 48 -2.62 -1.74 -32.62
C PHE A 48 -4.16 -1.81 -32.57
N ALA A 49 -4.73 -2.00 -31.38
CA ALA A 49 -6.18 -2.18 -31.16
C ALA A 49 -6.93 -0.85 -31.07
#